data_AF-A0A3D8VLT4-F1
#
_entry.id   AF-A0A3D8VLT4-F1
#
_cell.length_a   1.000
_cell.length_b   1.000
_cell.length_c   1.000
_cell.angle_alpha   90.00
_cell.angle_beta   90.00
_cell.angle_gamma   90.00
#
_symmetry.space_group_name_H-M   'P 1'
#
loop_
_entity.id
_entity.type
_entity.pdbx_description
1 polymer ?
#
loop_
_entity_poly.entity_id
_entity_poly.type
_entity_poly.pdbx_seq_one_letter_code
_entity_poly.pdbx_strand_id
1 'polypeptide(L)' 'KEHGPLPSNRVLLFGDGDKTNCDLDNLILADRKQLAVLNRKGLHQNDKELNKTALIIADLHMKMTEAKKKGEAKHG' A
#
# COMPACT_ATOMS: atom_id res chain seq x y z
N LYS A 1 -14.67 13.52 -15.44
CA LYS A 1 -13.41 12.80 -15.73
C LYS A 1 -12.88 12.38 -14.37
N GLU A 2 -12.96 11.09 -14.07
CA GLU A 2 -12.41 10.57 -12.81
C GLU A 2 -10.88 10.50 -12.93
N HIS A 3 -10.22 10.86 -11.83
CA HIS A 3 -8.78 10.87 -11.55
C HIS A 3 -7.84 10.58 -12.74
N GLY A 4 -7.04 11.58 -13.15
CA GLY A 4 -6.16 11.55 -14.32
C GLY A 4 -5.06 10.46 -14.33
N PRO A 5 -3.95 10.63 -15.08
CA PRO A 5 -2.98 9.55 -15.26
C PRO A 5 -2.39 9.07 -13.93
N LEU A 6 -2.13 7.76 -13.86
CA LEU A 6 -1.54 7.12 -12.68
C LEU A 6 -0.18 7.78 -12.34
N PRO A 7 0.02 8.29 -11.11
CA PRO A 7 1.29 8.87 -10.72
C PRO A 7 2.42 7.82 -10.71
N SER A 8 3.65 8.27 -10.95
CA SER A 8 4.83 7.41 -10.86
C SER A 8 4.94 6.72 -9.50
N ASN A 9 5.39 5.47 -9.50
CA ASN A 9 5.54 4.60 -8.31
C ASN A 9 4.25 4.21 -7.58
N ARG A 10 3.08 4.50 -8.17
CA ARG A 10 1.80 3.96 -7.69
C ARG A 10 1.33 2.79 -8.54
N VAL A 11 0.46 1.98 -7.95
CA VAL A 11 -0.17 0.81 -8.55
C VAL A 11 -1.64 0.75 -8.14
N LEU A 12 -2.47 0.18 -9.01
CA LEU A 12 -3.86 -0.13 -8.70
C LEU A 12 -3.97 -1.55 -8.17
N LEU A 13 -4.68 -1.70 -7.07
CA LEU A 13 -5.06 -2.97 -6.47
C LEU A 13 -6.57 -3.15 -6.62
N PHE A 14 -6.98 -4.37 -6.95
CA PHE A 14 -8.38 -4.78 -6.91
C PHE A 14 -8.68 -5.18 -5.47
N GLY A 15 -9.56 -4.43 -4.79
CA GLY A 15 -9.82 -4.56 -3.37
C GLY A 15 -10.38 -5.93 -2.98
N ASP A 16 -11.19 -6.51 -3.86
CA ASP A 16 -11.79 -7.84 -3.76
C ASP A 16 -10.94 -8.98 -4.37
N GLY A 17 -9.83 -8.63 -5.04
CA GLY A 17 -8.99 -9.59 -5.76
C GLY A 17 -9.51 -10.00 -7.14
N ASP A 18 -10.69 -9.55 -7.57
CA ASP A 18 -11.24 -9.80 -8.90
C ASP A 18 -10.76 -8.74 -9.89
N LYS A 19 -9.91 -9.17 -10.83
CA LYS A 19 -9.31 -8.31 -11.86
C LYS A 19 -10.30 -7.84 -12.92
N THR A 20 -11.52 -8.37 -12.92
CA THR A 20 -12.60 -7.98 -13.82
C THR A 20 -13.53 -6.94 -13.19
N ASN A 21 -13.51 -6.81 -11.85
CA ASN A 21 -14.26 -5.80 -11.13
C ASN A 21 -13.54 -4.43 -11.15
N CYS A 22 -13.80 -3.67 -12.21
CA CYS A 22 -13.23 -2.34 -12.44
C CYS A 22 -14.04 -1.19 -11.82
N ASP A 23 -14.94 -1.47 -10.87
CA ASP A 23 -15.68 -0.42 -10.16
C ASP A 23 -14.70 0.49 -9.42
N LEU A 24 -14.86 1.81 -9.57
CA LEU A 24 -13.95 2.79 -8.96
C LEU A 24 -13.87 2.61 -7.44
N ASP A 25 -14.96 2.20 -6.82
CA ASP A 25 -14.99 1.89 -5.40
C ASP A 25 -14.17 0.64 -5.07
N ASN A 26 -14.07 -0.35 -5.94
CA ASN A 26 -13.24 -1.54 -5.72
C ASN A 26 -11.74 -1.25 -5.88
N LEU A 27 -11.39 -0.24 -6.68
CA LEU A 27 -10.01 0.07 -7.01
C LEU A 27 -9.32 0.86 -5.89
N ILE A 28 -8.16 0.36 -5.46
CA ILE A 28 -7.34 0.98 -4.42
C ILE A 28 -6.02 1.44 -5.03
N LEU A 29 -5.70 2.71 -4.89
CA LEU A 29 -4.42 3.28 -5.30
C LEU A 29 -3.39 3.10 -4.17
N ALA A 30 -2.33 2.34 -4.42
CA ALA A 30 -1.26 2.06 -3.46
C ALA A 30 0.12 2.46 -4.01
N ASP A 31 1.06 2.76 -3.11
CA ASP A 31 2.48 2.90 -3.45
C ASP A 31 3.13 1.51 -3.59
N ARG A 32 4.07 1.36 -4.53
CA ARG A 32 4.82 0.10 -4.72
C ARG A 32 5.54 -0.37 -3.45
N LYS A 33 5.98 0.58 -2.61
CA LYS A 33 6.61 0.29 -1.32
C LYS A 33 5.62 -0.32 -0.32
N GLN A 34 4.40 0.23 -0.24
CA GLN A 34 3.34 -0.32 0.59
C GLN A 34 3.02 -1.75 0.15
N LEU A 35 2.83 -1.98 -1.16
CA LEU A 35 2.58 -3.32 -1.70
C LEU A 35 3.70 -4.31 -1.35
N ALA A 36 4.96 -3.87 -1.41
CA ALA A 36 6.09 -4.71 -1.00
C ALA A 36 6.04 -5.08 0.50
N VAL A 37 5.63 -4.16 1.38
CA VAL A 37 5.43 -4.46 2.81
C VAL A 37 4.26 -5.42 3.00
N LEU A 38 3.12 -5.19 2.33
CA LEU A 38 1.95 -6.07 2.38
C LEU A 38 2.32 -7.50 2.02
N ASN A 39 3.00 -7.70 0.88
CA ASN A 39 3.41 -9.01 0.41
C ASN A 39 4.39 -9.69 1.38
N ARG A 40 5.37 -8.94 1.93
CA ARG A 40 6.34 -9.48 2.90
C ARG A 40 5.71 -9.87 4.24
N LYS A 41 4.59 -9.23 4.61
CA LYS A 41 3.91 -9.42 5.88
C LYS A 41 2.68 -10.33 5.79
N GLY A 42 2.32 -10.78 4.59
CA GLY A 42 1.11 -11.59 4.37
C GLY A 42 -0.17 -10.82 4.69
N LEU A 43 -0.16 -9.48 4.54
CA LEU A 43 -1.29 -8.62 4.89
C LEU A 43 -2.24 -8.36 3.72
N HIS A 44 -1.96 -8.89 2.53
CA HIS A 44 -2.88 -8.79 1.39
C HIS A 44 -4.07 -9.72 1.62
N GLN A 45 -5.27 -9.14 1.62
CA GLN A 45 -6.54 -9.84 1.84
C GLN A 45 -7.42 -9.74 0.58
N ASN A 46 -8.47 -10.55 0.49
CA ASN A 46 -9.48 -10.45 -0.58
C ASN A 46 -10.69 -9.60 -0.17
N ASP A 47 -10.45 -8.59 0.67
CA ASP A 47 -11.47 -7.67 1.14
C ASP A 47 -10.95 -6.24 1.04
N LYS A 48 -11.79 -5.37 0.47
CA LYS A 48 -11.45 -3.98 0.18
C LYS A 48 -11.11 -3.18 1.45
N GLU A 49 -11.90 -3.32 2.50
CA GLU A 49 -11.71 -2.56 3.74
C GLU A 49 -10.52 -3.11 4.54
N LEU A 50 -10.30 -4.43 4.52
CA LEU A 50 -9.10 -5.03 5.07
C LEU A 50 -7.85 -4.58 4.32
N ASN A 51 -7.87 -4.51 2.98
CA ASN A 51 -6.75 -4.02 2.18
C ASN A 51 -6.44 -2.54 2.45
N LYS A 52 -7.46 -1.68 2.60
CA LYS A 52 -7.25 -0.28 3.02
C LYS A 52 -6.58 -0.20 4.38
N THR A 53 -7.05 -0.98 5.35
CA THR A 53 -6.46 -1.05 6.69
C THR A 53 -5.00 -1.55 6.63
N ALA A 54 -4.74 -2.55 5.81
CA ALA A 54 -3.42 -3.11 5.61
C ALA A 54 -2.45 -2.07 5.01
N LEU A 55 -2.90 -1.22 4.08
CA LEU A 55 -2.09 -0.12 3.54
C LEU A 55 -1.68 0.89 4.63
N ILE A 56 -2.59 1.23 5.54
CA ILE A 56 -2.29 2.11 6.68
C ILE A 56 -1.23 1.44 7.59
N ILE A 57 -1.37 0.14 7.85
CA ILE A 57 -0.38 -0.63 8.63
C ILE A 57 0.98 -0.65 7.92
N ALA A 58 1.00 -0.79 6.59
CA ALA A 58 2.23 -0.75 5.80
C ALA A 58 2.95 0.61 5.93
N ASP A 59 2.21 1.72 5.90
CA ASP A 59 2.77 3.07 6.10
C ASP A 59 3.38 3.23 7.49
N LEU A 60 2.72 2.71 8.52
CA LEU A 60 3.25 2.72 9.89
C LEU A 60 4.57 1.94 9.97
N HIS A 61 4.64 0.75 9.38
CA HIS A 61 5.87 -0.04 9.33
C HIS A 61 7.01 0.67 8.60
N MET A 62 6.71 1.34 7.48
CA MET A 62 7.69 2.12 6.73
C MET A 62 8.24 3.27 7.57
N LYS A 63 7.37 4.07 8.21
CA LYS A 63 7.77 5.18 9.09
C LYS A 63 8.60 4.71 10.28
N MET A 64 8.22 3.59 10.91
CA MET A 64 9.01 3.01 12.01
C MET A 64 10.41 2.60 11.55
N THR A 65 10.53 2.02 10.36
CA THR A 65 11.82 1.60 9.78
C THR A 65 12.70 2.82 9.47
N GLU A 66 12.12 3.88 8.90
CA GLU A 66 12.83 5.13 8.63
C GLU A 66 13.32 5.81 9.92
N ALA A 67 12.49 5.82 10.97
CA ALA A 67 12.85 6.39 12.26
C ALA A 67 14.04 5.65 12.90
N LYS A 68 14.05 4.31 12.86
CA LYS A 68 15.18 3.50 13.36
C LYS A 68 16.50 3.82 12.65
N LYS A 69 16.48 3.86 11.31
CA LYS A 69 17.67 4.20 10.50
C LYS A 69 18.22 5.59 10.81
N LYS A 70 17.34 6.57 11.03
CA LYS A 70 17.73 7.94 11.41
C LYS A 70 18.36 8.00 12.81
N GLY A 71 17.95 7.12 13.72
CA GLY A 71 18.56 7.00 15.04
C GLY A 71 19.96 6.38 14.98
N GLU A 72 20.12 5.32 14.20
CA GLU A 72 21.41 4.63 14.00
C GLU A 72 22.45 5.53 13.32
N ALA A 73 22.07 6.25 12.26
CA ALA A 73 22.95 7.17 11.54
C ALA A 73 23.40 8.41 12.35
N LYS A 74 22.81 8.66 13.52
CA LYS A 74 23.23 9.74 14.43
C LYS A 74 24.23 9.30 15.50
N HIS A 75 24.43 8.00 15.68
CA HIS A 75 25.29 7.43 16.72
C HIS A 75 26.49 6.64 16.18
N GLY A 76 26.62 6.51 14.85
CA GLY A 76 27.78 5.97 14.17
C GLY A 76 28.57 7.06 13.49
#